data_AF-A0A329VWJ6-F1
#
_entry.id   AF-A0A329VWJ6-F1
#
_cell.length_a   1.000
_cell.length_b   1.000
_cell.length_c   1.000
_cell.angle_alpha   90.00
_cell.angle_beta   90.00
_cell.angle_gamma   90.00
#
_symmetry.space_group_name_H-M   'P 1'
#
loop_
_entity.id
_entity.type
_entity.pdbx_description
1 polymer ?
#
loop_
_entity_poly.entity_id
_entity_poly.type
_entity_poly.pdbx_seq_one_letter_code
_entity_poly.pdbx_strand_id
1 'polypeptide(L)' 'MINNTKLMKASAWGRREFEKDSVPDNRTIKHWIEMGKLKGKIIDGSIWVNSSERWGVESSISSRVSQLIRDS' A
#
# COMPACT_ATOMS: atom_id res chain seq x y z
N MET A 1 9.89 16.80 9.82
CA MET A 1 8.83 15.89 10.27
C MET A 1 9.32 14.46 10.10
N ILE A 2 9.51 13.71 11.18
CA ILE A 2 9.87 12.29 11.09
C ILE A 2 8.58 11.55 10.77
N ASN A 3 8.29 11.34 9.48
CA ASN A 3 7.19 10.49 9.02
C ASN A 3 7.52 9.04 9.39
N ASN A 4 7.29 8.69 10.66
CA ASN A 4 7.34 7.32 11.14
C ASN A 4 6.14 6.59 10.54
N THR A 5 6.27 6.20 9.28
CA THR A 5 5.24 5.50 8.51
C THR A 5 5.03 4.15 9.19
N LYS A 6 4.01 4.10 10.06
CA LYS A 6 3.66 2.92 10.85
C LYS A 6 3.59 1.72 9.92
N LEU A 7 4.45 0.73 10.15
CA LEU A 7 4.51 -0.47 9.34
C LEU A 7 3.52 -1.52 9.85
N MET A 8 3.00 -2.32 8.93
CA MET A 8 2.20 -3.51 9.24
C MET A 8 2.70 -4.70 8.43
N LYS A 9 2.51 -5.93 8.93
CA LYS A 9 2.91 -7.14 8.21
C LYS A 9 2.16 -7.24 6.88
N ALA A 10 2.87 -7.63 5.81
CA ALA A 10 2.29 -7.83 4.47
C ALA A 10 1.04 -8.71 4.48
N SER A 11 1.07 -9.83 5.19
CA SER A 11 -0.09 -10.74 5.29
C SER A 11 -1.29 -10.14 6.02
N ALA A 12 -1.08 -9.19 6.93
CA ALA A 12 -2.17 -8.48 7.61
C ALA A 12 -2.73 -7.36 6.72
N TRP A 13 -1.86 -6.66 5.99
CA TRP A 13 -2.26 -5.67 4.99
C TRP A 13 -3.06 -6.31 3.86
N GLY A 14 -2.58 -7.43 3.29
CA GLY A 14 -3.26 -8.13 2.20
C GLY A 14 -4.67 -8.59 2.58
N ARG A 15 -4.85 -9.16 3.79
CA ARG A 15 -6.18 -9.52 4.31
C ARG A 15 -7.11 -8.34 4.55
N ARG A 16 -6.58 -7.12 4.73
CA ARG A 16 -7.34 -5.90 4.93
C ARG A 16 -7.76 -5.27 3.60
N GLU A 17 -6.93 -5.37 2.58
CA GLU A 17 -7.16 -4.74 1.27
C GLU A 17 -7.88 -5.62 0.27
N PHE A 18 -7.78 -6.94 0.40
CA PHE A 18 -8.33 -7.90 -0.57
C PHE A 18 -9.40 -8.77 0.07
N GLU A 19 -10.40 -9.11 -0.75
CA GLU A 19 -11.43 -10.08 -0.39
C GLU A 19 -10.84 -11.45 -0.09
N LYS A 20 -11.59 -12.24 0.68
CA LYS A 20 -11.24 -13.63 0.96
C LYS A 20 -11.00 -14.37 -0.36
N ASP A 21 -9.95 -15.20 -0.40
CA ASP A 21 -9.47 -15.93 -1.58
C ASP A 21 -8.86 -15.09 -2.71
N SER A 22 -8.84 -13.76 -2.59
CA SER A 22 -8.12 -12.83 -3.49
C SER A 22 -6.87 -12.21 -2.86
N VAL A 23 -6.52 -12.64 -1.63
CA VAL A 23 -5.37 -12.11 -0.89
C VAL A 23 -4.07 -12.54 -1.58
N PRO A 24 -3.24 -11.59 -2.03
CA PRO A 24 -1.95 -11.92 -2.63
C PRO A 24 -1.02 -12.54 -1.60
N ASP A 25 -0.17 -13.46 -2.06
CA ASP A 25 0.86 -14.02 -1.20
C ASP A 25 1.97 -12.99 -0.88
N ASN A 26 2.82 -13.34 0.09
CA ASN A 26 3.93 -12.49 0.48
C ASN A 26 4.94 -12.25 -0.67
N ARG A 27 5.12 -13.20 -1.59
CA ARG A 27 6.06 -13.05 -2.72
C ARG A 27 5.55 -12.01 -3.71
N THR A 28 4.25 -11.99 -3.98
CA THR A 28 3.58 -10.99 -4.79
C THR A 28 3.68 -9.60 -4.14
N ILE A 29 3.39 -9.49 -2.84
CA ILE A 29 3.49 -8.21 -2.11
C ILE A 29 4.93 -7.69 -2.10
N LYS A 30 5.92 -8.58 -1.86
CA LYS A 30 7.34 -8.24 -1.95
C LYS A 30 7.70 -7.68 -3.31
N HIS A 31 7.26 -8.35 -4.38
CA HIS A 31 7.50 -7.90 -5.74
C HIS A 31 6.89 -6.53 -6.02
N TRP A 32 5.69 -6.23 -5.52
CA TRP A 32 5.10 -4.89 -5.65
C TRP A 32 5.90 -3.80 -4.95
N ILE A 33 6.48 -4.10 -3.78
CA ILE A 33 7.37 -3.17 -3.06
C ILE A 33 8.65 -2.95 -3.86
N GLU A 34 9.27 -4.01 -4.37
CA GLU A 34 10.50 -3.94 -5.18
C GLU A 34 10.28 -3.17 -6.49
N MET A 35 9.10 -3.32 -7.12
CA MET A 35 8.70 -2.56 -8.31
C MET A 35 8.23 -1.13 -8.01
N GLY A 36 8.16 -0.72 -6.74
CA GLY A 36 7.67 0.60 -6.34
C GLY A 36 6.15 0.80 -6.52
N LYS A 37 5.38 -0.27 -6.77
CA LYS A 37 3.91 -0.22 -6.86
C LYS A 37 3.22 -0.12 -5.50
N LEU A 38 3.93 -0.47 -4.43
CA LEU A 38 3.43 -0.44 -3.05
C LEU A 38 4.51 0.08 -2.12
N LYS A 39 4.19 1.00 -1.20
CA LYS A 39 5.19 1.48 -0.23
C LYS A 39 5.37 0.49 0.91
N GLY A 40 6.60 0.00 1.07
CA GLY A 40 6.94 -0.94 2.13
C GLY A 40 8.44 -1.08 2.35
N LYS A 41 8.81 -1.97 3.26
CA LYS A 41 10.20 -2.32 3.58
C LYS A 41 10.34 -3.82 3.74
N ILE A 42 11.50 -4.34 3.34
CA ILE A 42 11.90 -5.72 3.61
C ILE A 42 12.95 -5.64 4.72
N ILE A 43 12.65 -6.24 5.88
CA ILE A 43 13.50 -6.19 7.09
C ILE A 43 13.67 -7.62 7.57
N ASP A 44 14.90 -8.14 7.58
CA ASP A 44 15.24 -9.52 8.00
C ASP A 44 14.36 -10.60 7.35
N GLY A 45 14.14 -10.47 6.03
CA GLY A 45 13.29 -11.38 5.27
C GLY A 45 11.78 -11.23 5.51
N SER A 46 11.37 -10.42 6.49
CA SER A 46 9.97 -10.06 6.72
C SER A 46 9.56 -8.89 5.84
N ILE A 47 8.34 -8.96 5.31
CA ILE A 47 7.80 -7.95 4.40
C ILE A 47 6.81 -7.08 5.17
N TRP A 48 7.07 -5.78 5.16
CA TRP A 48 6.31 -4.77 5.87
C TRP A 48 5.74 -3.77 4.86
N VAL A 49 4.46 -3.45 5.00
CA VAL A 49 3.77 -2.45 4.20
C VAL A 49 3.50 -1.24 5.07
N ASN A 50 3.62 -0.04 4.50
CA ASN A 50 3.19 1.16 5.21
C ASN A 50 1.67 1.08 5.46
N SER A 51 1.26 1.21 6.72
CA SER A 51 -0.13 0.97 7.13
C SER A 51 -1.15 1.88 6.47
N SER A 52 -0.73 3.05 5.97
CA SER A 52 -1.57 3.98 5.22
C SER A 52 -1.79 3.57 3.75
N GLU A 53 -1.04 2.62 3.21
CA GLU A 53 -1.20 2.18 1.82
C GLU A 53 -2.54 1.47 1.65
N ARG A 54 -3.22 1.78 0.56
CA ARG A 54 -4.47 1.16 0.15
C ARG A 54 -4.30 0.62 -1.26
N TRP A 55 -4.77 -0.59 -1.51
CA TRP A 55 -4.68 -1.15 -2.85
C TRP A 55 -5.77 -0.58 -3.73
N GLY A 56 -5.42 -0.18 -4.96
CA GLY A 56 -6.41 0.27 -5.94
C GLY A 56 -7.19 1.52 -5.53
N VAL A 57 -6.54 2.53 -4.92
CA VAL A 57 -7.18 3.84 -4.68
C VAL A 57 -7.83 4.31 -5.97
N GLU A 58 -9.15 4.37 -5.96
CA GLU A 58 -9.95 4.63 -7.16
C GLU A 58 -9.49 5.93 -7.84
N SER A 59 -9.46 5.89 -9.17
CA SER A 59 -9.27 7.03 -10.05
C SER A 59 -10.20 8.21 -9.71
N SER A 60 -11.35 7.94 -9.10
CA SER A 60 -12.32 8.94 -8.60
C SER A 60 -11.73 9.87 -7.54
N ILE A 61 -10.97 9.36 -6.56
CA ILE A 61 -10.38 10.17 -5.47
C ILE A 61 -9.18 10.96 -6.00
N SER A 62 -8.35 10.35 -6.85
CA SER A 62 -7.25 11.05 -7.51
C SER A 62 -7.77 12.22 -8.35
N SER A 63 -8.85 12.01 -9.11
CA SER A 63 -9.46 13.07 -9.92
C SER A 63 -9.96 14.24 -9.05
N ARG A 64 -10.60 13.95 -7.91
CA ARG A 64 -11.16 14.97 -7.00
C ARG A 64 -10.08 15.77 -6.29
N VAL A 65 -8.98 15.13 -5.89
CA VAL A 65 -7.79 15.80 -5.34
C VAL A 65 -7.12 16.65 -6.42
N SER A 66 -6.96 16.15 -7.64
CA SER A 66 -6.44 16.93 -8.77
C SER A 66 -7.35 18.08 -9.20
N GLN A 67 -8.64 18.03 -8.87
CA GLN A 67 -9.59 19.12 -9.08
C GLN A 67 -9.41 20.19 -8.00
N LEU A 68 -9.35 19.80 -6.73
CA LEU A 68 -9.13 20.75 -5.61
C LEU A 68 -7.78 21.48 -5.69
N ILE A 69 -6.73 20.83 -6.21
CA ILE A 69 -5.42 21.46 -6.48
C ILE A 69 -5.50 22.47 -7.64
N ARG A 70 -6.39 22.26 -8.62
CA ARG A 70 -6.57 23.16 -9.77
C ARG A 70 -7.45 24.37 -9.45
N ASP A 71 -8.36 24.21 -8.49
CA ASP A 71 -9.30 25.26 -8.08
C ASP A 71 -8.76 26.13 -6.92
N SER A 72 -7.51 25.91 -6.49
CA SER A 72 -6.77 26.72 -5.49
C SER A 72 -5.72 27.60 -6.16
#